data_AF-A0A7H1J688-F1
#
_entry.id   AF-A0A7H1J688-F1
#
_cell.length_a   1.000
_cell.length_b   1.000
_cell.length_c   1.000
_cell.angle_alpha   90.00
_cell.angle_beta   90.00
_cell.angle_gamma   90.00
#
_symmetry.space_group_name_H-M   'P 1'
#
loop_
_entity.id
_entity.type
_entity.pdbx_description
1 polymer ?
#
loop_
_entity_poly.entity_id
_entity_poly.type
_entity_poly.pdbx_seq_one_letter_code
_entity_poly.pdbx_strand_id
1 'polypeptide(L)'
;MDSLNQSPQDTNLTLQGCGYRIENDRILIFVHRIENNRAEENLSGTLRLQLCAFPPNSDHRATNTILASTTIGEIKGQHFLGDCYYDLIFQQPTVGSWSLALQLSEWNGVDYTLCDSVYFENSYQSASPSSDPSATINKQEDVQAPAPKIPAKNENIKKNTIGYSDGYLAINKSKVDKLLNVKGVPKKVLEKLVSERPFQSEKAVLNVKGMGPSMLKKVLAAITV
;
A
#
# COMPACT_ATOMS: atom_id res chain seq x y z
N MET A 1 24.24 6.06 -40.20
CA MET A 1 23.49 5.36 -39.15
C MET A 1 24.26 5.59 -37.88
N ASP A 2 24.03 6.76 -37.30
CA ASP A 2 24.82 7.28 -36.18
C ASP A 2 24.40 6.57 -34.90
N SER A 3 25.27 5.68 -34.41
CA SER A 3 25.21 5.17 -33.05
C SER A 3 25.51 6.32 -32.10
N LEU A 4 24.45 6.97 -31.60
CA LEU A 4 24.57 7.98 -30.55
C LEU A 4 25.10 7.34 -29.28
N ASN A 5 26.23 7.86 -28.83
CA ASN A 5 26.84 7.71 -27.51
C ASN A 5 25.79 7.40 -26.42
N GLN A 6 25.82 6.18 -25.89
CA GLN A 6 25.30 5.93 -24.54
C GLN A 6 26.32 6.52 -23.57
N SER A 7 26.14 7.79 -23.21
CA SER A 7 26.81 8.37 -22.05
C SER A 7 26.53 7.47 -20.82
N PRO A 8 27.50 7.29 -19.90
CA PRO A 8 27.24 6.60 -18.64
C PRO A 8 26.03 7.28 -17.97
N GLN A 9 24.98 6.50 -17.72
CA GLN A 9 23.76 7.03 -17.13
C GLN A 9 24.06 7.46 -15.70
N ASP A 10 24.30 8.75 -15.54
CA ASP A 10 24.18 9.42 -14.27
C ASP A 10 22.69 9.42 -13.90
N THR A 11 22.26 8.35 -13.22
CA THR A 11 20.83 8.15 -12.99
C THR A 11 20.31 9.29 -12.15
N ASN A 12 21.05 9.71 -11.10
CA ASN A 12 20.78 10.86 -10.23
C ASN A 12 19.29 11.05 -9.85
N LEU A 13 18.54 9.94 -9.92
CA LEU A 13 17.11 9.82 -9.68
C LEU A 13 17.00 8.92 -8.47
N THR A 14 16.53 9.45 -7.35
CA THR A 14 16.60 8.76 -6.05
C THR A 14 15.26 8.68 -5.35
N LEU A 15 15.09 7.61 -4.58
CA LEU A 15 13.95 7.35 -3.70
C LEU A 15 14.36 7.60 -2.24
N GLN A 16 13.56 8.37 -1.50
CA GLN A 16 13.81 8.65 -0.08
C GLN A 16 12.54 8.44 0.74
N GLY A 17 12.70 7.91 1.95
CA GLY A 17 11.61 7.70 2.90
C GLY A 17 10.52 6.77 2.36
N CYS A 18 10.91 5.60 1.87
CA CYS A 18 9.99 4.63 1.28
C CYS A 18 9.37 3.71 2.33
N GLY A 19 8.11 3.35 2.10
CA GLY A 19 7.41 2.34 2.87
C GLY A 19 6.29 1.71 2.07
N TYR A 20 5.80 0.58 2.54
CA TYR A 20 4.63 -0.07 1.96
C TYR A 20 3.76 -0.69 3.04
N ARG A 21 2.49 -0.95 2.69
CA ARG A 21 1.55 -1.72 3.49
C ARG A 21 0.69 -2.55 2.55
N ILE A 22 0.72 -3.87 2.73
CA ILE A 22 -0.14 -4.79 1.99
C ILE A 22 -1.42 -4.97 2.80
N GLU A 23 -2.57 -4.81 2.14
CA GLU A 23 -3.90 -4.99 2.71
C GLU A 23 -4.74 -5.81 1.73
N ASN A 24 -4.91 -7.11 2.00
CA ASN A 24 -5.61 -8.04 1.13
C ASN A 24 -5.04 -8.05 -0.30
N ASP A 25 -5.84 -7.62 -1.28
CA ASP A 25 -5.50 -7.51 -2.71
C ASP A 25 -5.00 -6.11 -3.11
N ARG A 26 -4.72 -5.25 -2.12
CA ARG A 26 -4.20 -3.90 -2.31
C ARG A 26 -2.84 -3.73 -1.66
N ILE A 27 -2.07 -2.80 -2.21
CA ILE A 27 -0.85 -2.34 -1.59
C ILE A 27 -0.76 -0.83 -1.65
N LEU A 28 -0.53 -0.25 -0.48
CA LEU A 28 -0.25 1.16 -0.30
C LEU A 28 1.27 1.34 -0.32
N ILE A 29 1.78 2.13 -1.25
CA ILE A 29 3.19 2.51 -1.32
C ILE A 29 3.28 3.98 -0.94
N PHE A 30 4.17 4.29 -0.01
CA PHE A 30 4.53 5.65 0.37
C PHE A 30 5.97 5.93 -0.03
N VAL A 31 6.19 7.11 -0.64
CA VAL A 31 7.53 7.62 -0.92
C VAL A 31 7.57 9.08 -0.51
N HIS A 32 8.37 9.41 0.49
CA HIS A 32 8.53 10.80 0.95
C HIS A 32 9.09 11.69 -0.15
N ARG A 33 10.07 11.20 -0.92
CA ARG A 33 10.67 11.98 -2.01
C ARG A 33 11.14 11.11 -3.17
N ILE A 34 10.77 11.53 -4.39
CA ILE A 34 11.36 11.06 -5.65
C ILE A 34 12.07 12.25 -6.26
N GLU A 35 13.39 12.24 -6.27
CA GLU A 35 14.21 13.41 -6.60
C GLU A 35 15.00 13.18 -7.89
N ASN A 36 15.02 14.19 -8.77
CA ASN A 36 15.92 14.26 -9.91
C ASN A 36 17.02 15.29 -9.63
N ASN A 37 18.20 14.82 -9.24
CA ASN A 37 19.38 15.63 -8.90
C ASN A 37 20.26 15.99 -10.12
N ARG A 38 19.76 15.73 -11.34
CA ARG A 38 20.44 16.16 -12.57
C ARG A 38 20.29 17.67 -12.77
N ALA A 39 21.14 18.25 -13.62
CA ALA A 39 21.11 19.66 -13.99
C ALA A 39 19.72 20.15 -14.41
N GLU A 40 19.42 21.43 -14.19
CA GLU A 40 18.09 22.04 -14.37
C GLU A 40 17.50 21.85 -15.78
N GLU A 41 18.35 21.84 -16.82
CA GLU A 41 17.94 21.58 -18.20
C GLU A 41 17.56 20.12 -18.48
N ASN A 42 17.87 19.19 -17.57
CA ASN A 42 17.52 17.79 -17.74
C ASN A 42 16.02 17.56 -17.53
N LEU A 43 15.43 16.68 -18.34
CA LEU A 43 14.12 16.11 -18.10
C LEU A 43 14.29 14.60 -18.04
N SER A 44 13.76 13.96 -17.00
CA SER A 44 13.74 12.50 -16.97
C SER A 44 12.84 11.98 -18.09
N GLY A 45 13.12 10.77 -18.56
CA GLY A 45 12.12 9.97 -19.24
C GLY A 45 10.93 9.64 -18.33
N THR A 46 9.93 8.97 -18.89
CA THR A 46 8.78 8.51 -18.11
C THR A 46 9.25 7.55 -17.01
N LEU A 47 8.97 7.90 -15.76
CA LEU A 47 9.36 7.14 -14.58
C LEU A 47 8.31 6.08 -14.24
N ARG A 48 8.79 4.93 -13.81
CA ARG A 48 7.99 3.80 -13.33
C ARG A 48 8.48 3.38 -11.95
N LEU A 49 7.53 3.17 -11.05
CA LEU A 49 7.76 2.66 -9.71
C LEU A 49 7.21 1.24 -9.61
N GLN A 50 8.01 0.32 -9.10
CA GLN A 50 7.63 -1.09 -8.97
C GLN A 50 8.00 -1.62 -7.60
N LEU A 51 7.06 -2.29 -6.94
CA LEU A 51 7.42 -3.14 -5.82
C LEU A 51 7.71 -4.54 -6.35
N CYS A 52 8.90 -5.04 -6.03
CA CYS A 52 9.42 -6.30 -6.52
C CYS A 52 9.73 -7.25 -5.35
N ALA A 53 9.47 -8.54 -5.56
CA ALA A 53 9.90 -9.63 -4.69
C ALA A 53 11.10 -10.36 -5.28
N PHE A 54 12.06 -10.66 -4.42
CA PHE A 54 13.27 -11.40 -4.73
C PHE A 54 13.36 -12.64 -3.85
N PRO A 55 13.90 -13.76 -4.37
CA PRO A 55 14.22 -14.90 -3.53
C PRO A 55 15.11 -14.50 -2.35
N PRO A 56 14.99 -15.17 -1.19
CA PRO A 56 15.81 -14.84 -0.03
C PRO A 56 17.28 -15.11 -0.36
N ASN A 57 18.16 -14.20 0.08
CA ASN A 57 19.61 -14.26 -0.19
C ASN A 57 20.00 -14.25 -1.69
N SER A 58 19.11 -13.84 -2.60
CA SER A 58 19.51 -13.63 -3.98
C SER A 58 20.53 -12.50 -4.06
N ASP A 59 21.55 -12.64 -4.91
CA ASP A 59 22.23 -11.46 -5.41
C ASP A 59 21.16 -10.64 -6.13
N HIS A 60 21.05 -9.36 -5.84
CA HIS A 60 19.95 -8.48 -6.29
C HIS A 60 19.85 -8.29 -7.83
N ARG A 61 20.52 -9.16 -8.60
CA ARG A 61 20.49 -9.34 -10.05
C ARG A 61 19.60 -10.52 -10.48
N ALA A 62 19.13 -11.34 -9.53
CA ALA A 62 18.21 -12.44 -9.81
C ALA A 62 16.87 -11.94 -10.38
N THR A 63 16.20 -12.81 -11.15
CA THR A 63 14.86 -12.55 -11.67
C THR A 63 13.91 -12.20 -10.52
N ASN A 64 13.29 -11.03 -10.60
CA ASN A 64 12.32 -10.57 -9.62
C ASN A 64 10.89 -10.88 -10.07
N THR A 65 9.97 -10.86 -9.11
CA THR A 65 8.53 -10.89 -9.37
C THR A 65 7.94 -9.52 -9.07
N ILE A 66 7.25 -8.91 -10.03
CA ILE A 66 6.60 -7.61 -9.84
C ILE A 66 5.30 -7.83 -9.07
N LEU A 67 5.20 -7.23 -7.87
CA LEU A 67 4.03 -7.33 -7.01
C LEU A 67 3.02 -6.21 -7.29
N ALA A 68 3.52 -5.02 -7.64
CA ALA A 68 2.73 -3.88 -8.05
C ALA A 68 3.58 -2.92 -8.88
N SER A 69 2.94 -2.13 -9.75
CA SER A 69 3.61 -1.19 -10.63
C SER A 69 2.72 0.01 -10.93
N THR A 70 3.32 1.19 -11.07
CA THR A 70 2.67 2.40 -11.59
C THR A 70 3.64 3.27 -12.35
N THR A 71 3.13 4.02 -13.31
CA THR A 71 3.86 5.10 -13.97
C THR A 71 3.61 6.41 -13.21
N ILE A 72 4.65 7.21 -13.03
CA ILE A 72 4.60 8.49 -12.29
C ILE A 72 4.59 9.68 -13.26
N GLY A 73 5.24 9.55 -14.43
CA GLY A 73 5.45 10.64 -15.38
C GLY A 73 6.91 11.08 -15.39
N GLU A 74 7.17 12.33 -15.73
CA GLU A 74 8.53 12.88 -15.88
C GLU A 74 8.82 13.92 -14.77
N ILE A 75 10.09 14.05 -14.39
CA ILE A 75 10.54 15.03 -13.40
C ILE A 75 11.68 15.83 -14.02
N LYS A 76 11.58 17.17 -13.97
CA LYS A 76 12.67 18.06 -14.36
C LYS A 76 13.87 17.93 -13.41
N GLY A 77 15.07 18.16 -13.92
CA GLY A 77 16.27 18.24 -13.10
C GLY A 77 16.11 19.31 -12.01
N GLN A 78 16.76 19.07 -10.88
CA GLN A 78 16.64 19.87 -9.66
C GLN A 78 15.21 19.94 -9.07
N HIS A 79 14.30 19.06 -9.51
CA HIS A 79 12.94 18.97 -8.97
C HIS A 79 12.69 17.61 -8.31
N PHE A 80 11.62 17.55 -7.53
CA PHE A 80 11.20 16.32 -6.87
C PHE A 80 9.68 16.23 -6.78
N LEU A 81 9.20 15.00 -6.58
CA LEU A 81 7.84 14.71 -6.14
C LEU A 81 7.88 14.36 -4.65
N GLY A 82 7.13 15.11 -3.84
CA GLY A 82 7.05 14.94 -2.40
C GLY A 82 5.81 14.16 -1.98
N ASP A 83 5.89 13.45 -0.85
CA ASP A 83 4.78 12.82 -0.15
C ASP A 83 3.84 12.01 -1.06
N CYS A 84 4.44 11.16 -1.90
CA CYS A 84 3.73 10.35 -2.86
C CYS A 84 3.05 9.17 -2.17
N TYR A 85 1.77 8.94 -2.51
CA TYR A 85 0.98 7.80 -2.02
C TYR A 85 0.32 7.09 -3.20
N TYR A 86 0.61 5.81 -3.36
CA TYR A 86 0.04 4.98 -4.42
C TYR A 86 -0.75 3.83 -3.82
N ASP A 87 -2.02 3.72 -4.20
CA ASP A 87 -2.88 2.60 -3.85
C ASP A 87 -3.06 1.70 -5.09
N LEU A 88 -2.35 0.58 -5.09
CA LEU A 88 -2.19 -0.30 -6.24
C LEU A 88 -2.80 -1.67 -5.98
N ILE A 89 -3.12 -2.39 -7.05
CA ILE A 89 -3.50 -3.80 -6.95
C ILE A 89 -2.25 -4.60 -6.58
N PHE A 90 -2.35 -5.42 -5.54
CA PHE A 90 -1.29 -6.31 -5.09
C PHE A 90 -1.39 -7.66 -5.79
N GLN A 91 -0.32 -8.05 -6.47
CA GLN A 91 -0.14 -9.39 -7.02
C GLN A 91 0.71 -10.19 -6.04
N GLN A 92 0.06 -11.09 -5.30
CA GLN A 92 0.76 -11.93 -4.32
C GLN A 92 1.77 -12.84 -5.04
N PRO A 93 3.05 -12.90 -4.58
CA PRO A 93 4.04 -13.80 -5.16
C PRO A 93 3.73 -15.26 -4.78
N THR A 94 4.42 -16.21 -5.42
CA THR A 94 4.27 -17.63 -5.09
C THR A 94 4.61 -17.91 -3.62
N VAL A 95 4.09 -19.02 -3.10
CA VAL A 95 4.27 -19.41 -1.70
C VAL A 95 5.74 -19.48 -1.34
N GLY A 96 6.11 -18.86 -0.22
CA GLY A 96 7.50 -18.80 0.23
C GLY A 96 7.86 -17.49 0.92
N SER A 97 9.14 -17.38 1.25
CA SER A 97 9.75 -16.18 1.84
C SER A 97 10.37 -15.32 0.75
N TRP A 98 10.18 -14.02 0.82
CA TRP A 98 10.64 -13.06 -0.19
C TRP A 98 11.31 -11.84 0.46
N SER A 99 12.39 -11.37 -0.15
CA SER A 99 12.94 -10.04 0.13
C SER A 99 12.25 -9.02 -0.78
N LEU A 100 11.75 -7.91 -0.24
CA LEU A 100 11.05 -6.91 -1.04
C LEU A 100 11.94 -5.70 -1.31
N ALA A 101 11.81 -5.12 -2.50
CA ALA A 101 12.43 -3.85 -2.83
C ALA A 101 11.52 -2.98 -3.68
N LEU A 102 11.57 -1.68 -3.44
CA LEU A 102 10.95 -0.67 -4.29
C LEU A 102 11.97 -0.20 -5.32
N GLN A 103 11.64 -0.30 -6.60
CA GLN A 103 12.52 0.03 -7.71
C GLN A 103 11.97 1.21 -8.51
N LEU A 104 12.84 2.19 -8.77
CA LEU A 104 12.57 3.30 -9.69
C LEU A 104 13.26 3.01 -11.02
N SER A 105 12.54 3.12 -12.12
CA SER A 105 13.10 2.97 -13.46
C SER A 105 12.66 4.10 -14.37
N GLU A 106 13.48 4.42 -15.36
CA GLU A 106 13.25 5.50 -16.32
C GLU A 106 13.19 4.95 -17.73
N TRP A 107 12.20 5.38 -18.50
CA TRP A 107 12.10 5.09 -19.93
C TRP A 107 13.17 5.85 -20.71
N ASN A 108 14.05 5.14 -21.41
CA ASN A 108 15.13 5.74 -22.19
C ASN A 108 14.82 5.89 -23.70
N GLY A 109 13.59 5.57 -24.11
CA GLY A 109 13.17 5.52 -25.52
C GLY A 109 13.09 4.10 -26.09
N VAL A 110 13.74 3.13 -25.47
CA VAL A 110 13.81 1.72 -25.91
C VAL A 110 13.25 0.78 -24.85
N ASP A 111 13.72 0.95 -23.61
CA ASP A 111 13.29 0.17 -22.45
C ASP A 111 13.33 1.01 -21.17
N TYR A 112 12.94 0.38 -20.06
CA TYR A 112 13.06 0.97 -18.73
C TYR A 112 14.39 0.57 -18.11
N THR A 113 15.27 1.54 -17.87
CA THR A 113 16.53 1.36 -17.14
C THR A 113 16.29 1.54 -15.65
N LEU A 114 16.85 0.66 -14.82
CA LEU A 114 16.81 0.81 -13.36
C LEU A 114 17.63 2.03 -12.91
N CYS A 115 17.02 2.94 -12.16
CA CYS A 115 17.65 4.15 -11.64
C CYS A 115 18.08 4.02 -10.18
N ASP A 116 17.18 3.49 -9.35
CA ASP A 116 17.37 3.35 -7.90
C ASP A 116 16.57 2.16 -7.33
N SER A 117 16.97 1.67 -6.16
CA SER A 117 16.32 0.56 -5.46
C SER A 117 16.47 0.70 -3.95
N VAL A 118 15.33 0.61 -3.23
CA VAL A 118 15.28 0.59 -1.77
C VAL A 118 14.82 -0.79 -1.32
N TYR A 119 15.68 -1.51 -0.59
CA TYR A 119 15.38 -2.83 -0.03
C TYR A 119 14.76 -2.69 1.36
N PHE A 120 13.74 -3.49 1.64
CA PHE A 120 13.10 -3.55 2.94
C PHE A 120 13.69 -4.68 3.77
N GLU A 121 14.00 -4.41 5.04
CA GLU A 121 14.65 -5.37 5.93
C GLU A 121 13.75 -6.57 6.28
N ASN A 122 12.44 -6.34 6.35
CA ASN A 122 11.46 -7.37 6.67
C ASN A 122 11.19 -8.26 5.45
N SER A 123 11.35 -9.57 5.63
CA SER A 123 10.91 -10.54 4.65
C SER A 123 9.38 -10.63 4.61
N TYR A 124 8.86 -10.82 3.40
CA TYR A 124 7.45 -11.09 3.15
C TYR A 124 7.20 -12.60 3.06
N GLN A 125 6.23 -13.10 3.82
CA GLN A 125 5.80 -14.49 3.75
C GLN A 125 4.52 -14.59 2.93
N SER A 126 4.60 -15.26 1.79
CA SER A 126 3.43 -15.61 0.99
C SER A 126 2.92 -16.97 1.45
N ALA A 127 1.69 -17.01 1.96
CA ALA A 127 0.97 -18.23 2.29
C ALA A 127 -0.11 -18.52 1.25
N SER A 128 -0.36 -19.79 0.96
CA SER A 128 -1.55 -20.18 0.20
C SER A 128 -2.80 -19.67 0.91
N PRO A 129 -3.80 -19.13 0.21
CA PRO A 129 -5.07 -18.78 0.82
C PRO A 129 -5.76 -20.07 1.28
N SER A 130 -5.55 -20.44 2.54
CA SER A 130 -6.29 -21.51 3.20
C SER A 130 -7.68 -20.99 3.52
N SER A 131 -8.71 -21.59 2.93
CA SER A 131 -10.08 -21.47 3.41
C SER A 131 -10.20 -22.12 4.79
N ASP A 132 -9.92 -21.35 5.85
CA ASP A 132 -10.62 -21.31 7.15
C ASP A 132 -9.81 -20.55 8.25
N PRO A 133 -10.46 -19.73 9.10
CA PRO A 133 -9.80 -19.03 10.20
C PRO A 133 -9.98 -19.76 11.54
N SER A 134 -9.00 -20.58 11.94
CA SER A 134 -8.74 -20.86 13.36
C SER A 134 -7.51 -21.74 13.53
N ALA A 135 -6.50 -21.20 14.21
CA ALA A 135 -5.75 -21.87 15.29
C ALA A 135 -4.40 -21.18 15.50
N THR A 136 -4.41 -20.14 16.34
CA THR A 136 -3.27 -19.92 17.23
C THR A 136 -3.47 -20.84 18.42
N ILE A 137 -2.64 -21.88 18.58
CA ILE A 137 -2.24 -22.45 19.88
C ILE A 137 -0.84 -23.06 19.69
N ASN A 138 0.08 -22.61 20.53
CA ASN A 138 1.43 -23.13 20.65
C ASN A 138 1.45 -24.56 21.23
N LYS A 139 2.23 -25.44 20.57
CA LYS A 139 3.11 -26.51 21.11
C LYS A 139 2.60 -27.43 22.25
N GLN A 140 2.40 -28.73 21.95
CA GLN A 140 3.18 -29.87 22.48
C GLN A 140 2.69 -31.22 21.91
N GLU A 141 3.61 -32.20 21.90
CA GLU A 141 3.61 -33.50 21.21
C GLU A 141 2.56 -34.54 21.66
N ASP A 142 2.20 -35.40 20.70
CA ASP A 142 2.19 -36.89 20.74
C ASP A 142 0.85 -37.68 20.60
N VAL A 143 0.95 -38.72 19.75
CA VAL A 143 0.17 -40.00 19.57
C VAL A 143 -1.34 -40.02 19.17
N GLN A 144 -1.56 -40.40 17.89
CA GLN A 144 -2.43 -41.51 17.38
C GLN A 144 -3.97 -41.39 17.23
N ALA A 145 -4.40 -41.76 16.00
CA ALA A 145 -5.75 -41.95 15.43
C ALA A 145 -6.62 -43.01 16.19
N PRO A 146 -7.96 -43.18 15.96
CA PRO A 146 -8.71 -42.97 14.70
C PRO A 146 -10.19 -42.42 14.79
N ALA A 147 -10.79 -42.27 13.60
CA ALA A 147 -12.07 -41.63 13.22
C ALA A 147 -13.38 -42.15 13.86
N PRO A 148 -14.51 -41.38 13.76
CA PRO A 148 -15.60 -41.76 12.84
C PRO A 148 -16.50 -40.62 12.23
N LYS A 149 -16.77 -40.73 10.91
CA LYS A 149 -18.05 -40.69 10.12
C LYS A 149 -19.25 -39.71 10.39
N ILE A 150 -19.58 -38.92 9.32
CA ILE A 150 -20.92 -38.66 8.64
C ILE A 150 -21.86 -37.55 9.24
N PRO A 151 -22.71 -36.78 8.47
CA PRO A 151 -22.55 -35.94 7.25
C PRO A 151 -23.39 -34.60 7.33
N ALA A 152 -23.76 -34.00 6.19
CA ALA A 152 -24.83 -33.00 5.93
C ALA A 152 -24.38 -31.51 5.91
N LYS A 153 -24.29 -30.85 4.75
CA LYS A 153 -25.32 -30.32 3.82
C LYS A 153 -26.03 -29.07 4.35
N ASN A 154 -25.75 -27.91 3.72
CA ASN A 154 -26.70 -26.89 3.21
C ASN A 154 -25.92 -25.62 2.86
N GLU A 155 -25.90 -25.24 1.57
CA GLU A 155 -26.81 -24.27 0.94
C GLU A 155 -26.44 -22.80 1.19
N ASN A 156 -26.10 -22.13 0.09
CA ASN A 156 -26.41 -20.74 -0.27
C ASN A 156 -26.47 -19.68 0.84
N ILE A 157 -25.53 -18.74 0.82
CA ILE A 157 -25.86 -17.32 0.99
C ILE A 157 -25.17 -16.51 -0.11
N LYS A 158 -26.00 -15.99 -1.02
CA LYS A 158 -25.69 -14.94 -1.99
C LYS A 158 -25.83 -13.56 -1.32
N LYS A 159 -25.03 -12.60 -1.84
CA LYS A 159 -25.23 -11.13 -1.85
C LYS A 159 -24.95 -10.42 -0.51
N ASN A 160 -24.39 -9.20 -0.43
CA ASN A 160 -24.29 -8.14 -1.42
C ASN A 160 -23.39 -6.96 -0.94
N THR A 161 -22.74 -6.30 -1.91
CA THR A 161 -22.55 -4.84 -2.09
C THR A 161 -21.96 -3.90 -1.01
N ILE A 162 -20.81 -3.29 -1.37
CA ILE A 162 -20.47 -1.84 -1.42
C ILE A 162 -20.63 -1.00 -0.13
N GLY A 163 -19.50 -0.50 0.38
CA GLY A 163 -19.44 0.69 1.25
C GLY A 163 -18.07 0.96 1.90
N TYR A 164 -17.26 1.84 1.29
CA TYR A 164 -16.06 2.56 1.78
C TYR A 164 -15.32 1.98 3.00
N SER A 165 -14.21 1.28 2.76
CA SER A 165 -13.34 0.70 3.80
C SER A 165 -12.45 1.70 4.57
N ASP A 166 -12.32 2.95 4.10
CA ASP A 166 -11.36 3.92 4.68
C ASP A 166 -11.99 5.22 5.19
N GLY A 167 -13.03 5.10 6.01
CA GLY A 167 -13.71 6.26 6.59
C GLY A 167 -12.81 7.16 7.46
N TYR A 168 -11.93 6.57 8.26
CA TYR A 168 -11.03 7.32 9.14
C TYR A 168 -10.01 8.17 8.37
N LEU A 169 -9.61 7.73 7.16
CA LEU A 169 -8.68 8.47 6.32
C LEU A 169 -9.34 9.73 5.73
N ALA A 170 -10.62 9.65 5.37
CA ALA A 170 -11.41 10.82 4.99
C ALA A 170 -11.50 11.82 6.15
N ILE A 171 -11.64 11.35 7.39
CA ILE A 171 -11.69 12.21 8.59
C ILE A 171 -10.34 12.92 8.82
N ASN A 172 -9.21 12.23 8.64
CA ASN A 172 -7.87 12.81 8.78
C ASN A 172 -7.58 13.90 7.73
N LYS A 173 -8.05 13.73 6.49
CA LYS A 173 -7.81 14.67 5.38
C LYS A 173 -8.85 15.80 5.30
N SER A 174 -9.98 15.69 6.00
CA SER A 174 -11.08 16.66 5.89
C SER A 174 -10.79 17.97 6.64
N LYS A 175 -11.13 19.10 6.00
CA LYS A 175 -11.03 20.44 6.60
C LYS A 175 -11.88 20.55 7.87
N VAL A 176 -11.34 21.20 8.90
CA VAL A 176 -11.99 21.35 10.22
C VAL A 176 -13.41 21.91 10.10
N ASP A 177 -13.62 22.93 9.28
CA ASP A 177 -14.94 23.54 9.06
C ASP A 177 -15.97 22.58 8.44
N LYS A 178 -15.52 21.68 7.56
CA LYS A 178 -16.39 20.67 6.92
C LYS A 178 -16.88 19.65 7.95
N LEU A 179 -16.03 19.32 8.94
CA LEU A 179 -16.37 18.34 9.98
C LEU A 179 -17.25 18.93 11.07
N LEU A 180 -17.01 20.19 11.48
CA LEU A 180 -17.84 20.85 12.50
C LEU A 180 -19.26 21.15 12.02
N ASN A 181 -19.51 21.16 10.71
CA ASN A 181 -20.82 21.43 10.10
C ASN A 181 -21.61 20.18 9.69
N VAL A 182 -21.18 18.97 10.08
CA VAL A 182 -21.91 17.73 9.77
C VAL A 182 -23.28 17.72 10.49
N LYS A 183 -24.36 17.72 9.70
CA LYS A 183 -25.74 17.66 10.22
C LYS A 183 -26.01 16.32 10.89
N GLY A 184 -26.62 16.35 12.07
CA GLY A 184 -27.05 15.15 12.80
C GLY A 184 -25.97 14.49 13.67
N VAL A 185 -24.84 15.16 13.90
CA VAL A 185 -23.81 14.78 14.88
C VAL A 185 -23.61 15.94 15.87
N PRO A 186 -23.57 15.69 17.20
CA PRO A 186 -23.37 16.75 18.18
C PRO A 186 -22.03 17.48 18.00
N LYS A 187 -22.02 18.82 18.08
CA LYS A 187 -20.81 19.64 17.94
C LYS A 187 -19.67 19.23 18.88
N LYS A 188 -19.99 18.89 20.13
CA LYS A 188 -19.00 18.39 21.12
C LYS A 188 -18.30 17.09 20.70
N VAL A 189 -18.95 16.24 19.91
CA VAL A 189 -18.35 15.00 19.39
C VAL A 189 -17.45 15.33 18.20
N LEU A 190 -17.87 16.27 17.34
CA LEU A 190 -17.09 16.73 16.18
C LEU A 190 -15.82 17.46 16.59
N GLU A 191 -15.87 18.29 17.64
CA GLU A 191 -14.70 18.97 18.21
C GLU A 191 -13.67 17.96 18.73
N LYS A 192 -14.10 16.95 19.49
CA LYS A 192 -13.22 15.86 19.94
C LYS A 192 -12.63 15.07 18.79
N LEU A 193 -13.44 14.80 17.76
CA LEU A 193 -13.01 14.13 16.54
C LEU A 193 -11.96 14.95 15.76
N VAL A 194 -11.94 16.28 15.90
CA VAL A 194 -10.87 17.13 15.33
C VAL A 194 -9.63 17.08 16.22
N SER A 195 -9.79 17.16 17.54
CA SER A 195 -8.68 17.16 18.50
C SER A 195 -7.92 15.84 18.59
N GLU A 196 -8.59 14.70 18.40
CA GLU A 196 -7.99 13.36 18.52
C GLU A 196 -7.34 12.87 17.20
N ARG A 197 -7.28 13.74 16.18
CA ARG A 197 -6.53 13.43 14.96
C ARG A 197 -5.03 13.41 15.23
N PRO A 198 -4.27 12.59 14.48
CA PRO A 198 -4.70 11.70 13.40
C PRO A 198 -5.15 10.31 13.91
N PHE A 199 -6.17 9.73 13.27
CA PHE A 199 -6.62 8.36 13.55
C PHE A 199 -5.91 7.34 12.66
N GLN A 200 -5.56 6.18 13.20
CA GLN A 200 -4.87 5.12 12.45
C GLN A 200 -5.79 3.98 12.00
N SER A 201 -7.06 3.99 12.39
CA SER A 201 -8.06 2.99 11.98
C SER A 201 -9.49 3.47 12.25
N GLU A 202 -10.47 2.79 11.65
CA GLU A 202 -11.89 3.01 11.97
C GLU A 202 -12.21 2.69 13.44
N LYS A 203 -11.55 1.67 14.02
CA LYS A 203 -11.65 1.35 15.45
C LYS A 203 -11.17 2.50 16.33
N ALA A 204 -10.10 3.20 15.94
CA ALA A 204 -9.61 4.37 16.66
C ALA A 204 -10.64 5.53 16.63
N VAL A 205 -11.36 5.70 15.51
CA VAL A 205 -12.44 6.68 15.42
C VAL A 205 -13.63 6.30 16.32
N LEU A 206 -13.99 5.01 16.38
CA LEU A 206 -15.07 4.52 17.24
C LEU A 206 -14.74 4.58 18.74
N ASN A 207 -13.47 4.70 19.10
CA ASN A 207 -13.03 4.89 20.48
C ASN A 207 -13.22 6.34 20.98
N VAL A 208 -13.47 7.30 20.07
CA VAL A 208 -13.78 8.69 20.45
C VAL A 208 -15.06 8.70 21.29
N LYS A 209 -15.00 9.32 22.48
CA LYS A 209 -16.13 9.31 23.43
C LYS A 209 -17.38 9.95 22.83
N GLY A 210 -18.40 9.14 22.55
CA GLY A 210 -19.67 9.54 21.93
C GLY A 210 -19.76 9.27 20.43
N MET A 211 -18.76 8.62 19.83
CA MET A 211 -18.66 8.31 18.40
C MET A 211 -19.07 6.86 18.13
N GLY A 212 -20.33 6.65 17.73
CA GLY A 212 -20.83 5.31 17.37
C GLY A 212 -20.83 5.03 15.86
N PRO A 213 -21.00 3.77 15.42
CA PRO A 213 -20.98 3.39 13.99
C PRO A 213 -22.02 4.14 13.14
N SER A 214 -23.22 4.37 13.69
CA SER A 214 -24.28 5.14 13.01
C SER A 214 -23.89 6.60 12.77
N MET A 215 -23.20 7.21 13.73
CA MET A 215 -22.71 8.58 13.58
C MET A 215 -21.51 8.65 12.64
N LEU A 216 -20.64 7.65 12.69
CA LEU A 216 -19.48 7.57 11.80
C LEU A 216 -19.95 7.55 10.35
N LYS A 217 -20.91 6.69 10.03
CA LYS A 217 -21.53 6.63 8.69
C LYS A 217 -22.08 7.99 8.22
N LYS A 218 -22.67 8.80 9.12
CA LYS A 218 -23.16 10.15 8.79
C LYS A 218 -22.02 11.15 8.54
N VAL A 219 -20.95 11.08 9.34
CA VAL A 219 -19.74 11.90 9.13
C VAL A 219 -19.13 11.56 7.78
N LEU A 220 -18.93 10.28 7.49
CA LEU A 220 -18.39 9.81 6.20
C LEU A 220 -19.26 10.24 5.03
N ALA A 221 -20.58 10.06 5.13
CA ALA A 221 -21.51 10.48 4.10
C ALA A 221 -21.53 12.00 3.86
N ALA A 222 -21.09 12.83 4.81
CA ALA A 222 -21.04 14.27 4.65
C ALA A 222 -19.68 14.79 4.14
N ILE A 223 -18.59 14.05 4.39
CA ILE A 223 -17.23 14.48 4.02
C ILE A 223 -16.72 13.85 2.72
N THR A 224 -17.21 12.65 2.36
CA THR A 224 -16.86 11.91 1.14
C THR A 224 -17.71 12.33 -0.07
N VAL A 225 -18.55 13.37 0.10
CA VAL A 225 -19.31 14.07 -0.96
C VAL A 225 -18.55 15.30 -1.43
#